data_AF-A0A1W9IUK1-F1
#
_entry.id   AF-A0A1W9IUK1-F1
#
_cell.length_a   1.000
_cell.length_b   1.000
_cell.length_c   1.000
_cell.angle_alpha   90.00
_cell.angle_beta   90.00
_cell.angle_gamma   90.00
#
_symmetry.space_group_name_H-M   'P 1'
#
loop_
_entity.id
_entity.type
_entity.pdbx_description
1 polymer ?
#
loop_
_entity_poly.entity_id
_entity_poly.type
_entity_poly.pdbx_seq_one_letter_code
_entity_poly.pdbx_strand_id
1 'polypeptide(L)'
;MTAVASDEGRGLWKHYSARGTSRLLAALTLVLLSLTGGCASWWSSTLPPPDHPMTIMVAQVMLEAPITKSTQMQTFEETPPEEIEPVIRAQLIEEVELRAQRLLTEQLAVQPGFRVVPFSEARRLVGNLGIRPERLSDAQLRALADESGADLIVTGRIPDYGAVRWQYWVGGWAMTATAHLLTVGFASGWNPAIVSGFMALDLSTDLPFWWGGAYAFGWALRPVRVEVEAEQIVPCGGPLWSTQTVMVLIPGKTLAVFPPDERRRKEVQLGVNLERAIRDIAEAAGQSLRLKPCGPEPESELARQ
;
A
#
# COMPACT_ATOMS: atom_id res chain seq x y z
N MET A 1 43.60 15.83 75.06
CA MET A 1 44.23 14.52 75.31
C MET A 1 43.78 13.56 74.22
N THR A 2 44.74 13.22 73.35
CA THR A 2 44.96 11.98 72.59
C THR A 2 43.87 10.88 72.50
N ALA A 3 43.58 10.52 71.23
CA ALA A 3 43.40 9.17 70.62
C ALA A 3 42.33 8.21 71.20
N VAL A 4 41.64 7.35 70.43
CA VAL A 4 42.10 6.28 69.54
C VAL A 4 40.92 5.81 68.64
N ALA A 5 41.25 5.34 67.43
CA ALA A 5 40.35 4.74 66.46
C ALA A 5 39.90 3.30 66.82
N SER A 6 38.74 2.86 66.32
CA SER A 6 38.52 1.44 66.00
C SER A 6 37.64 1.30 64.78
N ASP A 7 38.15 0.48 63.87
CA ASP A 7 37.62 -0.02 62.61
C ASP A 7 36.59 -1.15 62.86
N GLU A 8 35.96 -1.60 61.77
CA GLU A 8 35.13 -2.80 61.55
C GLU A 8 33.61 -2.63 61.46
N GLY A 9 33.08 -2.94 60.26
CA GLY A 9 31.65 -3.10 60.00
C GLY A 9 31.19 -3.02 58.54
N ARG A 10 32.04 -3.37 57.57
CA ARG A 10 31.65 -3.51 56.14
C ARG A 10 30.69 -4.69 55.97
N GLY A 11 29.50 -4.45 55.44
CA GLY A 11 28.58 -5.53 55.04
C GLY A 11 27.45 -5.07 54.10
N LEU A 12 27.49 -5.59 52.87
CA LEU A 12 26.34 -5.82 51.96
C LEU A 12 25.71 -4.61 51.25
N TRP A 13 26.49 -3.98 50.37
CA TRP A 13 25.90 -3.40 49.15
C TRP A 13 25.83 -4.49 48.08
N LYS A 14 24.61 -5.01 47.85
CA LYS A 14 24.32 -5.89 46.71
C LYS A 14 24.63 -5.13 45.42
N HIS A 15 25.65 -5.56 44.69
CA HIS A 15 25.88 -5.18 43.30
C HIS A 15 24.70 -5.67 42.45
N TYR A 16 23.74 -4.79 42.15
CA TYR A 16 22.81 -5.01 41.04
C TYR A 16 23.61 -4.92 39.74
N SER A 17 23.73 -6.07 39.05
CA SER A 17 24.39 -6.20 37.76
C SER A 17 23.66 -5.36 36.70
N ALA A 18 24.17 -4.17 36.42
CA ALA A 18 23.70 -3.28 35.35
C ALA A 18 24.08 -3.77 33.93
N ARG A 19 24.63 -5.00 33.78
CA ARG A 19 25.07 -5.53 32.47
C ARG A 19 23.94 -6.22 31.68
N GLY A 20 22.84 -6.60 32.31
CA GLY A 20 21.71 -7.27 31.64
C GLY A 20 20.76 -6.31 30.91
N THR A 21 20.49 -5.15 31.49
CA THR A 21 19.53 -4.15 30.98
C THR A 21 20.02 -3.44 29.72
N SER A 22 21.33 -3.21 29.59
CA SER A 22 21.92 -2.57 28.40
C SER A 22 21.82 -3.43 27.14
N ARG A 23 21.95 -4.76 27.25
CA ARG A 23 21.84 -5.67 26.10
C ARG A 23 20.39 -5.86 25.64
N LEU A 24 19.44 -5.85 26.57
CA LEU A 24 18.01 -5.91 26.27
C LEU A 24 17.49 -4.64 25.61
N LEU A 25 17.92 -3.46 26.08
CA LEU A 25 17.60 -2.18 25.43
C LEU A 25 18.16 -2.09 24.01
N ALA A 26 19.40 -2.56 23.80
CA ALA A 26 20.02 -2.59 22.48
C ALA A 26 19.31 -3.57 21.52
N ALA A 27 18.88 -4.74 22.02
CA ALA A 27 18.11 -5.69 21.22
C ALA A 27 16.70 -5.15 20.88
N LEU A 28 16.06 -4.46 21.83
CA LEU A 28 14.73 -3.87 21.62
C LEU A 28 14.79 -2.73 20.61
N THR A 29 15.81 -1.86 20.66
CA THR A 29 16.02 -0.82 19.63
C THR A 29 16.38 -1.41 18.28
N LEU A 30 17.16 -2.50 18.21
CA LEU A 30 17.47 -3.15 16.93
C LEU A 30 16.23 -3.80 16.30
N VAL A 31 15.35 -4.39 17.10
CA VAL A 31 14.06 -4.96 16.65
C VAL A 31 13.09 -3.85 16.23
N LEU A 32 13.01 -2.74 16.98
CA LEU A 32 12.23 -1.55 16.58
C LEU A 32 12.75 -0.89 15.30
N LEU A 33 14.08 -0.84 15.11
CA LEU A 33 14.71 -0.33 13.88
C LEU A 33 14.50 -1.26 12.67
N SER A 34 14.46 -2.58 12.89
CA SER A 34 14.20 -3.55 11.81
C SER A 34 12.72 -3.69 11.46
N LEU A 35 11.81 -3.42 12.40
CA LEU A 35 10.36 -3.37 12.15
C LEU A 35 9.90 -2.03 11.54
N THR A 36 10.68 -0.96 11.69
CA THR A 36 10.44 0.33 11.01
C THR A 36 11.17 0.47 9.67
N GLY A 37 12.10 -0.45 9.35
CA GLY A 37 12.85 -0.48 8.10
C GLY A 37 12.09 -0.98 6.86
N GLY A 38 10.76 -0.96 6.89
CA GLY A 38 9.90 -1.49 5.84
C GLY A 38 8.93 -0.46 5.29
N CYS A 39 9.39 0.72 4.89
CA CYS A 39 8.75 1.60 3.90
C CYS A 39 9.66 2.81 3.61
N ALA A 40 9.66 3.23 2.34
CA ALA A 40 10.36 4.38 1.75
C ALA A 40 11.84 4.19 1.35
N SER A 41 12.08 3.35 0.33
CA SER A 41 13.17 3.61 -0.61
C SER A 41 12.77 4.76 -1.56
N TRP A 42 12.69 5.98 -1.04
CA TRP A 42 12.60 7.20 -1.86
C TRP A 42 14.01 7.64 -2.24
N TRP A 43 14.71 6.83 -3.03
CA TRP A 43 15.93 7.26 -3.70
C TRP A 43 15.56 7.63 -5.13
N SER A 44 15.31 8.92 -5.33
CA SER A 44 15.06 9.53 -6.64
C SER A 44 16.37 9.58 -7.44
N SER A 45 16.80 8.45 -7.99
CA SER A 45 17.66 8.49 -9.17
C SER A 45 16.75 8.72 -10.37
N THR A 46 16.59 9.98 -10.78
CA THR A 46 15.98 10.31 -12.07
C THR A 46 16.87 9.72 -13.15
N LEU A 47 16.45 8.62 -13.78
CA LEU A 47 17.18 8.04 -14.89
C LEU A 47 16.94 8.90 -16.14
N PRO A 48 17.95 9.08 -17.02
CA PRO A 48 17.72 9.69 -18.32
C PRO A 48 16.63 8.92 -19.07
N PRO A 49 15.86 9.58 -19.97
CA PRO A 49 14.82 8.92 -20.76
C PRO A 49 15.34 7.65 -21.42
N PRO A 50 14.49 6.63 -21.65
CA PRO A 50 14.89 5.42 -22.36
C PRO A 50 15.54 5.77 -23.71
N ASP A 51 16.63 5.09 -24.08
CA ASP A 51 17.35 5.33 -25.34
C ASP A 51 16.47 5.05 -26.58
N HIS A 52 15.46 4.19 -26.43
CA HIS A 52 14.45 3.89 -27.44
C HIS A 52 13.04 4.01 -26.85
N PRO A 53 12.07 4.54 -27.62
CA PRO A 53 10.70 4.65 -27.15
C PRO A 53 10.14 3.25 -26.87
N MET A 54 9.67 3.03 -25.64
CA MET A 54 9.10 1.75 -25.22
C MET A 54 7.59 1.75 -25.47
N THR A 55 7.08 0.69 -26.08
CA THR A 55 5.65 0.53 -26.32
C THR A 55 4.99 -0.06 -25.08
N ILE A 56 4.02 0.65 -24.52
CA ILE A 56 3.34 0.28 -23.27
C ILE A 56 1.86 0.08 -23.51
N MET A 57 1.30 -1.02 -23.03
CA MET A 57 -0.13 -1.26 -23.02
C MET A 57 -0.65 -1.38 -21.58
N VAL A 58 -1.72 -0.64 -21.26
CA VAL A 58 -2.45 -0.82 -20.00
C VAL A 58 -3.60 -1.79 -20.24
N ALA A 59 -3.45 -3.03 -19.75
CA ALA A 59 -4.41 -4.10 -20.03
C ALA A 59 -5.70 -3.96 -19.21
N GLN A 60 -5.58 -3.88 -17.88
CA GLN A 60 -6.73 -3.74 -16.99
C GLN A 60 -6.35 -3.07 -15.67
N VAL A 61 -7.31 -2.40 -15.04
CA VAL A 61 -7.20 -1.91 -13.66
C VAL A 61 -8.41 -2.41 -12.89
N MET A 62 -8.19 -3.19 -11.83
CA MET A 62 -9.26 -3.84 -11.06
C MET A 62 -9.48 -3.17 -9.70
N LEU A 63 -10.72 -3.07 -9.25
CA LEU A 63 -11.06 -2.61 -7.91
C LEU A 63 -11.20 -3.80 -6.96
N GLU A 64 -10.29 -3.89 -5.99
CA GLU A 64 -10.28 -4.98 -5.00
C GLU A 64 -10.68 -4.52 -3.60
N ALA A 65 -10.90 -3.21 -3.44
CA ALA A 65 -11.44 -2.67 -2.21
C ALA A 65 -12.71 -3.43 -1.82
N PRO A 66 -12.88 -3.83 -0.53
CA PRO A 66 -14.03 -4.59 -0.07
C PRO A 66 -15.27 -3.69 0.00
N ILE A 67 -15.82 -3.31 -1.15
CA ILE A 67 -17.01 -2.46 -1.26
C ILE A 67 -18.25 -3.31 -1.03
N THR A 68 -18.95 -3.04 0.08
CA THR A 68 -20.18 -3.75 0.41
C THR A 68 -21.42 -3.00 -0.04
N LYS A 69 -21.37 -1.67 -0.14
CA LYS A 69 -22.50 -0.81 -0.52
C LYS A 69 -22.09 0.26 -1.54
N SER A 70 -22.99 0.56 -2.48
CA SER A 70 -22.88 1.66 -3.47
C SER A 70 -22.64 3.01 -2.80
N THR A 71 -23.28 3.23 -1.64
CA THR A 71 -23.12 4.43 -0.80
C THR A 71 -21.69 4.67 -0.28
N GLN A 72 -20.79 3.70 -0.41
CA GLN A 72 -19.36 3.88 -0.11
C GLN A 72 -18.62 4.58 -1.24
N MET A 73 -19.10 4.45 -2.48
CA MET A 73 -18.49 5.00 -3.69
C MET A 73 -19.15 6.29 -4.14
N GLN A 74 -20.48 6.39 -3.99
CA GLN A 74 -21.26 7.52 -4.49
C GLN A 74 -22.21 8.08 -3.42
N THR A 75 -22.50 9.36 -3.54
CA THR A 75 -23.51 10.06 -2.75
C THR A 75 -24.87 9.94 -3.44
N PHE A 76 -25.87 9.44 -2.73
CA PHE A 76 -27.25 9.35 -3.21
C PHE A 76 -28.15 10.26 -2.38
N GLU A 77 -29.15 10.87 -3.02
CA GLU A 77 -30.21 11.62 -2.32
C GLU A 77 -31.13 10.65 -1.55
N GLU A 78 -31.52 9.55 -2.20
CA GLU A 78 -32.24 8.44 -1.58
C GLU A 78 -31.39 7.17 -1.66
N THR A 79 -31.35 6.41 -0.57
CA THR A 79 -30.55 5.17 -0.53
C THR A 79 -31.16 4.16 -1.50
N PRO A 80 -30.37 3.55 -2.40
CA PRO A 80 -30.90 2.56 -3.32
C PRO A 80 -31.58 1.38 -2.57
N PRO A 81 -32.70 0.85 -3.08
CA PRO A 81 -33.31 -0.37 -2.56
C PRO A 81 -32.33 -1.54 -2.57
N GLU A 82 -32.41 -2.41 -1.56
CA GLU A 82 -31.50 -3.55 -1.41
C GLU A 82 -31.54 -4.52 -2.59
N GLU A 83 -32.66 -4.60 -3.31
CA GLU A 83 -32.84 -5.46 -4.48
C GLU A 83 -31.96 -5.05 -5.68
N ILE A 84 -31.75 -3.73 -5.88
CA ILE A 84 -30.96 -3.20 -7.00
C ILE A 84 -29.54 -2.82 -6.61
N GLU A 85 -29.25 -2.76 -5.31
CA GLU A 85 -27.95 -2.42 -4.75
C GLU A 85 -26.78 -3.22 -5.35
N PRO A 86 -26.87 -4.55 -5.57
CA PRO A 86 -25.78 -5.30 -6.20
C PRO A 86 -25.49 -4.87 -7.64
N VAL A 87 -26.54 -4.50 -8.39
CA VAL A 87 -26.43 -4.06 -9.79
C VAL A 87 -25.79 -2.68 -9.85
N ILE A 88 -26.28 -1.73 -9.04
CA ILE A 88 -25.71 -0.38 -8.95
C ILE A 88 -24.24 -0.45 -8.49
N ARG A 89 -23.96 -1.28 -7.48
CA ARG A 89 -22.58 -1.49 -7.02
C ARG A 89 -21.70 -2.01 -8.15
N ALA A 90 -22.11 -3.04 -8.88
CA ALA A 90 -21.32 -3.58 -9.98
C ALA A 90 -21.05 -2.54 -11.07
N GLN A 91 -22.04 -1.72 -11.42
CA GLN A 91 -21.89 -0.62 -12.39
C GLN A 91 -20.89 0.44 -11.93
N LEU A 92 -20.94 0.84 -10.65
CA LEU A 92 -19.99 1.81 -10.09
C LEU A 92 -18.57 1.26 -10.02
N ILE A 93 -18.42 -0.03 -9.71
CA ILE A 93 -17.13 -0.71 -9.74
C ILE A 93 -16.55 -0.65 -11.16
N GLU A 94 -17.33 -1.07 -12.16
CA GLU A 94 -16.92 -1.02 -13.56
C GLU A 94 -16.55 0.42 -13.97
N GLU A 95 -17.37 1.42 -13.64
CA GLU A 95 -17.08 2.82 -13.97
C GLU A 95 -15.72 3.28 -13.39
N VAL A 96 -15.43 2.93 -12.14
CA VAL A 96 -14.16 3.27 -11.49
C VAL A 96 -12.98 2.56 -12.16
N GLU A 97 -13.11 1.28 -12.47
CA GLU A 97 -12.08 0.49 -13.16
C GLU A 97 -11.76 1.08 -14.54
N LEU A 98 -12.80 1.40 -15.32
CA LEU A 98 -12.64 1.98 -16.65
C LEU A 98 -12.04 3.37 -16.61
N ARG A 99 -12.48 4.19 -15.66
CA ARG A 99 -11.89 5.50 -15.43
C ARG A 99 -10.43 5.39 -15.02
N ALA A 100 -10.09 4.46 -14.14
CA ALA A 100 -8.71 4.26 -13.69
C ALA A 100 -7.81 3.79 -14.83
N GLN A 101 -8.26 2.81 -15.62
CA GLN A 101 -7.53 2.34 -16.80
C GLN A 101 -7.29 3.48 -17.79
N ARG A 102 -8.33 4.24 -18.13
CA ARG A 102 -8.24 5.37 -19.05
C ARG A 102 -7.26 6.43 -18.53
N LEU A 103 -7.39 6.84 -17.27
CA LEU A 103 -6.49 7.81 -16.65
C LEU A 103 -5.04 7.32 -16.69
N LEU A 104 -4.78 6.05 -16.37
CA LEU A 104 -3.43 5.50 -16.39
C LEU A 104 -2.85 5.49 -17.80
N THR A 105 -3.64 5.09 -18.80
CA THR A 105 -3.23 5.17 -20.22
C THR A 105 -2.88 6.60 -20.63
N GLU A 106 -3.74 7.57 -20.31
CA GLU A 106 -3.54 8.97 -20.67
C GLU A 106 -2.33 9.58 -19.95
N GLN A 107 -2.14 9.31 -18.65
CA GLN A 107 -1.01 9.84 -17.88
C GLN A 107 0.33 9.22 -18.29
N LEU A 108 0.35 7.94 -18.67
CA LEU A 108 1.55 7.30 -19.24
C LEU A 108 1.88 7.85 -20.62
N ALA A 109 0.88 8.19 -21.44
CA ALA A 109 1.08 8.70 -22.81
C ALA A 109 1.78 10.07 -22.84
N VAL A 110 1.70 10.84 -21.74
CA VAL A 110 2.38 12.14 -21.60
C VAL A 110 3.84 11.97 -21.16
N GLN A 111 4.25 10.79 -20.69
CA GLN A 111 5.63 10.57 -20.21
C GLN A 111 6.62 10.47 -21.38
N PRO A 112 7.81 11.09 -21.25
CA PRO A 112 8.82 11.04 -22.30
C PRO A 112 9.37 9.62 -22.48
N GLY A 113 9.52 9.21 -23.74
CA GLY A 113 10.06 7.89 -24.09
C GLY A 113 9.06 6.74 -24.03
N PHE A 114 7.77 7.01 -23.79
CA PHE A 114 6.71 6.01 -23.87
C PHE A 114 5.88 6.17 -25.14
N ARG A 115 5.57 5.05 -25.79
CA ARG A 115 4.58 4.95 -26.86
C ARG A 115 3.41 4.12 -26.35
N VAL A 116 2.35 4.77 -25.92
CA VAL A 116 1.25 4.07 -25.24
C VAL A 116 0.18 3.63 -26.24
N VAL A 117 -0.24 2.37 -26.13
CA VAL A 117 -1.39 1.84 -26.88
C VAL A 117 -2.66 2.57 -26.42
N PRO A 118 -3.43 3.19 -27.34
CA PRO A 118 -4.62 3.96 -26.96
C PRO A 118 -5.64 3.14 -26.19
N PHE A 119 -6.34 3.78 -25.24
CA PHE A 119 -7.30 3.11 -24.35
C PHE A 119 -8.35 2.29 -25.10
N SER A 120 -8.94 2.84 -26.17
CA SER A 120 -9.94 2.14 -26.98
C SER A 120 -9.39 0.89 -27.66
N GLU A 121 -8.12 0.92 -28.08
CA GLU A 121 -7.46 -0.21 -28.71
C GLU A 121 -7.10 -1.28 -27.68
N ALA A 122 -6.52 -0.88 -26.54
CA ALA A 122 -6.22 -1.78 -25.44
C ALA A 122 -7.47 -2.55 -24.98
N ARG A 123 -8.61 -1.86 -24.84
CA ARG A 123 -9.89 -2.50 -24.48
C ARG A 123 -10.40 -3.46 -25.54
N ARG A 124 -10.25 -3.14 -26.83
CA ARG A 124 -10.62 -4.04 -27.93
C ARG A 124 -9.82 -5.33 -27.87
N LEU A 125 -8.50 -5.24 -27.67
CA LEU A 125 -7.61 -6.40 -27.57
C LEU A 125 -7.97 -7.28 -26.37
N VAL A 126 -8.15 -6.68 -25.20
CA VAL A 126 -8.56 -7.41 -23.98
C VAL A 126 -9.92 -8.09 -24.16
N GLY A 127 -10.88 -7.40 -24.79
CA GLY A 127 -12.21 -7.94 -25.10
C GLY A 127 -12.17 -9.11 -26.08
N ASN A 128 -11.32 -9.04 -27.12
CA ASN A 128 -11.17 -10.11 -28.11
C ASN A 128 -10.64 -11.41 -27.50
N LEU A 129 -9.75 -11.30 -26.52
CA LEU A 129 -9.19 -12.44 -25.81
C LEU A 129 -10.14 -13.04 -24.76
N GLY A 130 -11.34 -12.46 -24.58
CA GLY A 130 -12.32 -12.95 -23.61
C GLY A 130 -11.80 -12.93 -22.17
N ILE A 131 -10.89 -12.01 -21.87
CA ILE A 131 -10.24 -11.90 -20.57
C ILE A 131 -11.28 -11.53 -19.51
N ARG A 132 -11.31 -12.32 -18.43
CA ARG A 132 -12.16 -12.08 -17.26
C ARG A 132 -11.50 -11.08 -16.31
N PRO A 133 -12.27 -10.41 -15.44
CA PRO A 133 -11.75 -9.54 -14.37
C PRO A 133 -11.07 -10.36 -13.26
N GLU A 134 -10.00 -11.05 -13.63
CA GLU A 134 -9.12 -11.82 -12.76
C GLU A 134 -7.67 -11.47 -13.14
N ARG A 135 -6.70 -11.84 -12.30
CA ARG A 135 -5.29 -11.62 -12.61
C ARG A 135 -4.93 -12.29 -13.93
N LEU A 136 -4.30 -11.54 -14.83
CA LEU A 136 -3.87 -12.06 -16.13
C LEU A 136 -2.82 -13.15 -15.92
N SER A 137 -3.00 -14.27 -16.63
CA SER A 137 -1.98 -15.32 -16.71
C SER A 137 -0.86 -14.90 -17.67
N ASP A 138 0.34 -15.46 -17.47
CA ASP A 138 1.48 -15.24 -18.37
C ASP A 138 1.14 -15.49 -19.86
N ALA A 139 0.27 -16.46 -20.12
CA ALA A 139 -0.19 -16.77 -21.48
C ALA A 139 -1.05 -15.64 -22.07
N GLN A 140 -1.94 -15.05 -21.27
CA GLN A 140 -2.76 -13.90 -21.69
C GLN A 140 -1.90 -12.64 -21.85
N LEU A 141 -0.93 -12.42 -20.96
CA LEU A 141 0.01 -11.30 -21.07
C LEU A 141 0.85 -11.39 -22.35
N ARG A 142 1.34 -12.58 -22.70
CA ARG A 142 2.04 -12.82 -23.97
C ARG A 142 1.14 -12.58 -25.18
N ALA A 143 -0.08 -13.13 -25.17
CA ALA A 143 -1.03 -12.91 -26.26
C ALA A 143 -1.34 -11.42 -26.47
N LEU A 144 -1.52 -10.67 -25.38
CA LEU A 144 -1.71 -9.23 -25.44
C LEU A 144 -0.49 -8.50 -26.02
N ALA A 145 0.72 -8.87 -25.62
CA ALA A 145 1.94 -8.27 -26.15
C ALA A 145 2.12 -8.59 -27.64
N ASP A 146 1.85 -9.82 -28.06
CA ASP A 146 1.95 -10.25 -29.47
C ASP A 146 0.95 -9.50 -30.35
N GLU A 147 -0.30 -9.30 -29.89
CA GLU A 147 -1.32 -8.58 -30.66
C GLU A 147 -1.13 -7.05 -30.65
N SER A 148 -0.61 -6.50 -29.55
CA SER A 148 -0.43 -5.04 -29.39
C SER A 148 0.93 -4.53 -29.85
N GLY A 149 1.93 -5.41 -30.00
CA GLY A 149 3.32 -5.03 -30.17
C GLY A 149 3.91 -4.30 -28.95
N ALA A 150 3.31 -4.47 -27.76
CA ALA A 150 3.79 -3.81 -26.55
C ALA A 150 5.04 -4.51 -25.98
N ASP A 151 6.04 -3.71 -25.64
CA ASP A 151 7.22 -4.17 -24.91
C ASP A 151 6.86 -4.48 -23.45
N LEU A 152 5.93 -3.68 -22.89
CA LEU A 152 5.46 -3.76 -21.50
C LEU A 152 3.93 -3.83 -21.43
N ILE A 153 3.45 -4.79 -20.64
CA ILE A 153 2.05 -4.84 -20.23
C ILE A 153 1.94 -4.34 -18.79
N VAL A 154 1.06 -3.36 -18.59
CA VAL A 154 0.78 -2.74 -17.30
C VAL A 154 -0.60 -3.18 -16.83
N THR A 155 -0.67 -3.68 -15.60
CA THR A 155 -1.93 -3.98 -14.91
C THR A 155 -2.02 -3.19 -13.61
N GLY A 156 -3.24 -2.85 -13.21
CA GLY A 156 -3.50 -2.08 -12.00
C GLY A 156 -4.49 -2.78 -11.06
N ARG A 157 -4.37 -2.47 -9.78
CA ARG A 157 -5.26 -2.91 -8.70
C ARG A 157 -5.55 -1.71 -7.80
N ILE A 158 -6.77 -1.60 -7.30
CA ILE A 158 -7.20 -0.55 -6.38
C ILE A 158 -7.61 -1.24 -5.08
N PRO A 159 -6.65 -1.56 -4.19
CA PRO A 159 -6.92 -2.28 -2.96
C PRO A 159 -7.69 -1.46 -1.92
N ASP A 160 -7.60 -0.12 -1.95
CA ASP A 160 -8.33 0.76 -1.04
C ASP A 160 -9.09 1.83 -1.83
N TYR A 161 -10.37 2.02 -1.52
CA TYR A 161 -11.21 3.03 -2.16
C TYR A 161 -12.21 3.60 -1.15
N GLY A 162 -11.85 4.73 -0.53
CA GLY A 162 -12.70 5.44 0.43
C GLY A 162 -12.76 4.88 1.84
N ALA A 163 -12.06 3.79 2.12
CA ALA A 163 -12.00 3.14 3.43
C ALA A 163 -10.58 2.62 3.72
N VAL A 164 -10.20 2.65 4.99
CA VAL A 164 -8.93 2.07 5.47
C VAL A 164 -9.13 0.58 5.71
N ARG A 165 -8.31 -0.26 5.08
CA ARG A 165 -8.38 -1.72 5.29
C ARG A 165 -8.03 -2.11 6.72
N TRP A 166 -8.63 -3.22 7.14
CA TRP A 166 -8.47 -3.70 8.50
C TRP A 166 -7.03 -4.07 8.87
N GLN A 167 -6.23 -4.54 7.91
CA GLN A 167 -4.84 -4.91 8.19
C GLN A 167 -4.03 -3.73 8.73
N TYR A 168 -4.34 -2.49 8.34
CA TYR A 168 -3.60 -1.32 8.79
C TYR A 168 -3.92 -0.94 10.23
N TRP A 169 -5.21 -0.83 10.58
CA TRP A 169 -5.57 -0.46 11.94
C TRP A 169 -5.39 -1.62 12.91
N VAL A 170 -5.60 -2.87 12.49
CA VAL A 170 -5.24 -4.06 13.30
C VAL A 170 -3.73 -4.15 13.46
N GLY A 171 -2.95 -3.87 12.41
CA GLY A 171 -1.48 -3.83 12.50
C GLY A 171 -0.99 -2.76 13.48
N GLY A 172 -1.53 -1.54 13.39
CA GLY A 172 -1.25 -0.45 14.33
C GLY A 172 -1.62 -0.82 15.76
N TRP A 173 -2.81 -1.37 15.97
CA TRP A 173 -3.26 -1.89 17.26
C TRP A 173 -2.35 -3.01 17.79
N ALA A 174 -1.97 -3.97 16.95
CA ALA A 174 -1.11 -5.07 17.37
C ALA A 174 0.28 -4.57 17.82
N MET A 175 0.82 -3.56 17.13
CA MET A 175 2.06 -2.90 17.55
C MET A 175 1.91 -2.18 18.90
N THR A 176 0.83 -1.43 19.11
CA THR A 176 0.60 -0.74 20.40
C THR A 176 0.35 -1.73 21.53
N ALA A 177 -0.49 -2.74 21.30
CA ALA A 177 -0.78 -3.81 22.26
C ALA A 177 0.51 -4.56 22.64
N THR A 178 1.39 -4.84 21.68
CA THR A 178 2.69 -5.48 21.95
C THR A 178 3.60 -4.58 22.80
N ALA A 179 3.67 -3.29 22.49
CA ALA A 179 4.46 -2.34 23.26
C ALA A 179 3.93 -2.19 24.70
N HIS A 180 2.61 -2.14 24.88
CA HIS A 180 1.98 -2.09 26.19
C HIS A 180 2.19 -3.38 26.98
N LEU A 181 2.06 -4.55 26.33
CA LEU A 181 2.33 -5.86 26.93
C LEU A 181 3.76 -5.95 27.46
N LEU A 182 4.75 -5.56 26.66
CA LEU A 182 6.15 -5.56 27.08
C LEU A 182 6.37 -4.61 28.25
N THR A 183 5.83 -3.39 28.18
CA THR A 183 5.97 -2.37 29.23
C THR A 183 5.40 -2.87 30.57
N VAL A 184 4.17 -3.38 30.58
CA VAL A 184 3.51 -3.89 31.79
C VAL A 184 4.16 -5.20 32.25
N GLY A 185 4.58 -6.06 31.32
CA GLY A 185 5.31 -7.28 31.63
C GLY A 185 6.62 -6.99 32.37
N PHE A 186 7.45 -6.06 31.88
CA PHE A 186 8.68 -5.67 32.56
C PHE A 186 8.42 -4.97 33.89
N ALA A 187 7.42 -4.08 33.97
CA ALA A 187 7.11 -3.35 35.20
C ALA A 187 6.54 -4.26 36.30
N SER A 188 5.79 -5.30 35.93
CA SER A 188 5.14 -6.22 36.87
C SER A 188 5.96 -7.48 37.17
N GLY A 189 7.13 -7.65 36.53
CA GLY A 189 7.90 -8.90 36.60
C GLY A 189 7.15 -10.09 35.96
N TRP A 190 6.37 -9.83 34.92
CA TRP A 190 5.50 -10.78 34.22
C TRP A 190 4.47 -11.45 35.14
N ASN A 191 3.90 -10.70 36.08
CA ASN A 191 2.82 -11.20 36.92
C ASN A 191 1.57 -11.44 36.05
N PRO A 192 1.08 -12.69 35.93
CA PRO A 192 0.03 -13.04 34.98
C PRO A 192 -1.31 -12.36 35.31
N ALA A 193 -1.62 -12.09 36.59
CA ALA A 193 -2.86 -11.41 36.96
C ALA A 193 -2.84 -9.94 36.54
N ILE A 194 -1.70 -9.25 36.74
CA ILE A 194 -1.54 -7.85 36.35
C ILE A 194 -1.52 -7.73 34.82
N VAL A 195 -0.75 -8.57 34.13
CA VAL A 195 -0.67 -8.58 32.67
C VAL A 195 -2.04 -8.87 32.05
N SER A 196 -2.77 -9.88 32.54
CA SER A 196 -4.08 -10.24 31.99
C SER A 196 -5.12 -9.16 32.26
N GLY A 197 -5.16 -8.59 33.48
CA GLY A 197 -6.06 -7.50 33.82
C GLY A 197 -5.81 -6.26 32.95
N PHE A 198 -4.54 -5.93 32.72
CA PHE A 198 -4.17 -4.83 31.84
C PHE A 198 -4.53 -5.11 30.37
N MET A 199 -4.23 -6.29 29.82
CA MET A 199 -4.59 -6.64 28.44
C MET A 199 -6.10 -6.63 28.21
N ALA A 200 -6.90 -7.04 29.19
CA ALA A 200 -8.35 -6.95 29.10
C ALA A 200 -8.83 -5.49 29.04
N LEU A 201 -8.21 -4.59 29.83
CA LEU A 201 -8.49 -3.17 29.79
C LEU A 201 -8.06 -2.56 28.44
N ASP A 202 -6.83 -2.82 28.01
CA ASP A 202 -6.24 -2.37 26.74
C ASP A 202 -7.11 -2.75 25.55
N LEU A 203 -7.53 -4.02 25.46
CA LEU A 203 -8.44 -4.49 24.41
C LEU A 203 -9.77 -3.72 24.42
N SER A 204 -10.31 -3.42 25.61
CA SER A 204 -11.60 -2.71 25.74
C SER A 204 -11.54 -1.23 25.36
N THR A 205 -10.36 -0.60 25.42
CA THR A 205 -10.18 0.83 25.14
C THR A 205 -9.52 1.11 23.80
N ASP A 206 -8.45 0.38 23.47
CA ASP A 206 -7.63 0.64 22.29
C ASP A 206 -8.28 0.10 21.01
N LEU A 207 -8.96 -1.05 21.08
CA LEU A 207 -9.62 -1.61 19.90
C LEU A 207 -10.72 -0.68 19.34
N PRO A 208 -11.65 -0.13 20.17
CA PRO A 208 -12.59 0.89 19.69
C PRO A 208 -11.91 2.17 19.20
N PHE A 209 -10.80 2.58 19.84
CA PHE A 209 -10.04 3.76 19.40
C PHE A 209 -9.45 3.57 18.00
N TRP A 210 -8.77 2.45 17.75
CA TRP A 210 -8.18 2.13 16.44
C TRP A 210 -9.23 1.94 15.36
N TRP A 211 -10.31 1.21 15.66
CA TRP A 211 -11.41 1.02 14.73
C TRP A 211 -12.12 2.34 14.41
N GLY A 212 -12.46 3.13 15.43
CA GLY A 212 -13.12 4.43 15.30
C GLY A 212 -12.24 5.45 14.58
N GLY A 213 -10.94 5.46 14.88
CA GLY A 213 -9.94 6.28 14.19
C GLY A 213 -9.82 5.92 12.71
N ALA A 214 -9.76 4.63 12.37
CA ALA A 214 -9.73 4.17 10.99
C ALA A 214 -11.02 4.55 10.23
N TYR A 215 -12.18 4.43 10.88
CA TYR A 215 -13.47 4.85 10.32
C TYR A 215 -13.50 6.37 10.04
N ALA A 216 -13.12 7.19 11.03
CA ALA A 216 -13.09 8.64 10.90
C ALA A 216 -12.08 9.09 9.84
N PHE A 217 -10.90 8.46 9.78
CA PHE A 217 -9.88 8.72 8.77
C PHE A 217 -10.38 8.37 7.37
N GLY A 218 -10.99 7.19 7.19
CA GLY A 218 -11.60 6.78 5.93
C GLY A 218 -12.69 7.75 5.47
N TRP A 219 -13.54 8.20 6.41
CA TRP A 219 -14.59 9.18 6.13
C TRP A 219 -14.05 10.55 5.73
N ALA A 220 -13.03 11.05 6.44
CA ALA A 220 -12.51 12.41 6.25
C ALA A 220 -11.57 12.53 5.04
N LEU A 221 -10.77 11.51 4.77
CA LEU A 221 -9.69 11.59 3.76
C LEU A 221 -9.93 10.74 2.52
N ARG A 222 -10.96 9.88 2.53
CA ARG A 222 -11.36 9.01 1.40
C ARG A 222 -10.16 8.39 0.66
N PRO A 223 -9.26 7.70 1.38
CA PRO A 223 -8.00 7.26 0.80
C PRO A 223 -8.26 6.41 -0.44
N VAL A 224 -7.48 6.65 -1.49
CA VAL A 224 -7.41 5.76 -2.66
C VAL A 224 -5.98 5.27 -2.76
N ARG A 225 -5.83 3.94 -2.80
CA ARG A 225 -4.54 3.29 -3.05
C ARG A 225 -4.62 2.58 -4.38
N VAL A 226 -3.62 2.83 -5.21
CA VAL A 226 -3.47 2.17 -6.51
C VAL A 226 -2.14 1.42 -6.48
N GLU A 227 -2.19 0.17 -6.90
CA GLU A 227 -1.06 -0.72 -7.08
C GLU A 227 -0.93 -1.03 -8.56
N VAL A 228 0.24 -0.80 -9.13
CA VAL A 228 0.49 -1.09 -10.56
C VAL A 228 1.66 -2.05 -10.67
N GLU A 229 1.48 -3.04 -11.54
CA GLU A 229 2.48 -4.02 -11.92
C GLU A 229 2.80 -3.82 -13.41
N ALA A 230 4.09 -3.88 -13.74
CA ALA A 230 4.56 -3.76 -15.12
C ALA A 230 5.42 -4.98 -15.45
N GLU A 231 4.99 -5.73 -16.46
CA GLU A 231 5.64 -6.95 -16.90
C GLU A 231 6.25 -6.76 -18.29
N GLN A 232 7.53 -7.09 -18.41
CA GLN A 232 8.23 -7.12 -19.69
C GLN A 232 8.02 -8.47 -20.33
N ILE A 233 7.59 -8.47 -21.59
CA ILE A 233 7.33 -9.71 -22.33
C ILE A 233 8.49 -10.07 -23.26
N VAL A 234 9.09 -9.07 -23.92
CA VAL A 234 10.20 -9.26 -24.89
C VAL A 234 11.41 -8.40 -24.48
N PRO A 235 12.66 -8.86 -24.62
CA PRO A 235 13.13 -10.18 -25.05
C PRO A 235 13.39 -11.19 -23.91
N CYS A 236 13.35 -10.77 -22.64
CA CYS A 236 13.86 -11.58 -21.52
C CYS A 236 12.77 -12.09 -20.56
N GLY A 237 11.53 -11.59 -20.69
CA GLY A 237 10.41 -11.96 -19.83
C GLY A 237 10.57 -11.56 -18.36
N GLY A 238 9.47 -11.19 -17.71
CA GLY A 238 9.37 -11.12 -16.24
C GLY A 238 9.05 -9.75 -15.66
N PRO A 239 8.84 -9.68 -14.33
CA PRO A 239 8.37 -8.46 -13.68
C PRO A 239 9.46 -7.39 -13.66
N LEU A 240 9.14 -6.19 -14.17
CA LEU A 240 9.96 -5.00 -14.01
C LEU A 240 9.59 -4.24 -12.74
N TRP A 241 8.29 -4.18 -12.44
CA TRP A 241 7.74 -3.71 -11.18
C TRP A 241 6.88 -4.79 -10.58
N SER A 242 7.30 -5.33 -9.44
CA SER A 242 6.50 -6.33 -8.71
C SER A 242 5.31 -5.69 -8.00
N THR A 243 5.41 -4.45 -7.52
CA THR A 243 4.27 -3.62 -7.07
C THR A 243 4.76 -2.18 -6.83
N GLN A 244 4.22 -1.18 -7.53
CA GLN A 244 4.31 0.21 -7.06
C GLN A 244 2.99 0.59 -6.37
N THR A 245 3.09 0.85 -5.06
CA THR A 245 1.94 1.22 -4.23
C THR A 245 1.97 2.71 -3.96
N VAL A 246 1.00 3.45 -4.48
CA VAL A 246 0.82 4.86 -4.13
C VAL A 246 -0.51 5.02 -3.40
N MET A 247 -0.42 5.51 -2.17
CA MET A 247 -1.58 5.92 -1.38
C MET A 247 -1.67 7.44 -1.39
N VAL A 248 -2.78 7.96 -1.91
CA VAL A 248 -3.05 9.39 -1.91
C VAL A 248 -4.18 9.71 -0.96
N LEU A 249 -3.91 10.68 -0.08
CA LEU A 249 -4.87 11.31 0.80
C LEU A 249 -5.29 12.65 0.20
N ILE A 250 -6.55 13.05 0.35
CA ILE A 250 -7.05 14.34 -0.17
C ILE A 250 -6.20 15.48 0.37
N PRO A 251 -5.48 16.24 -0.47
CA PRO A 251 -5.02 17.56 -0.10
C PRO A 251 -6.20 18.51 -0.29
N GLY A 252 -6.70 19.14 0.77
CA GLY A 252 -7.87 20.04 0.70
C GLY A 252 -7.78 21.15 -0.36
N LYS A 253 -6.56 21.51 -0.79
CA LYS A 253 -6.30 22.46 -1.90
C LYS A 253 -6.75 21.94 -3.27
N THR A 254 -6.73 20.62 -3.49
CA THR A 254 -7.07 20.00 -4.79
C THR A 254 -8.58 20.03 -5.06
N LEU A 255 -9.40 20.05 -4.01
CA LEU A 255 -10.86 20.17 -4.11
C LEU A 255 -11.33 21.62 -4.34
N ALA A 256 -10.45 22.62 -4.23
CA ALA A 256 -10.82 24.02 -4.37
C ALA A 256 -11.34 24.37 -5.78
N VAL A 257 -11.01 23.56 -6.79
CA VAL A 257 -11.46 23.72 -8.18
C VAL A 257 -12.97 23.45 -8.32
N PHE A 258 -13.55 22.61 -7.45
CA PHE A 258 -14.97 22.27 -7.51
C PHE A 258 -15.84 23.29 -6.74
N PRO A 259 -17.11 23.48 -7.11
CA PRO A 259 -18.08 24.22 -6.33
C PRO A 259 -18.25 23.64 -4.91
N PRO A 260 -18.60 24.45 -3.88
CA PRO A 260 -18.67 24.01 -2.49
C PRO A 260 -19.58 22.79 -2.25
N ASP A 261 -20.69 22.69 -2.99
CA ASP A 261 -21.66 21.60 -2.86
C ASP A 261 -21.13 20.29 -3.45
N GLU A 262 -20.35 20.38 -4.53
CA GLU A 262 -19.70 19.23 -5.17
C GLU A 262 -18.49 18.72 -4.38
N ARG A 263 -17.77 19.61 -3.66
CA ARG A 263 -16.62 19.23 -2.83
C ARG A 263 -16.97 18.19 -1.77
N ARG A 264 -18.23 18.15 -1.32
CA ARG A 264 -18.69 17.22 -0.29
C ARG A 264 -19.11 15.86 -0.86
N ARG A 265 -19.30 15.76 -2.18
CA ARG A 265 -19.71 14.52 -2.85
C ARG A 265 -18.56 13.50 -2.82
N LYS A 266 -18.85 12.29 -2.34
CA LYS A 266 -17.86 11.22 -2.18
C LYS A 266 -17.18 10.87 -3.50
N GLU A 267 -17.96 10.74 -4.56
CA GLU A 267 -17.51 10.40 -5.92
C GLU A 267 -16.52 11.43 -6.48
N VAL A 268 -16.67 12.71 -6.12
CA VAL A 268 -15.72 13.77 -6.52
C VAL A 268 -14.42 13.63 -5.74
N GLN A 269 -14.50 13.45 -4.42
CA GLN A 269 -13.32 13.28 -3.56
C GLN A 269 -12.50 12.04 -3.94
N LEU A 270 -13.19 10.91 -4.16
CA LEU A 270 -12.58 9.65 -4.57
C LEU A 270 -11.98 9.75 -5.98
N GLY A 271 -12.69 10.40 -6.91
CA GLY A 271 -12.19 10.65 -8.27
C GLY A 271 -10.89 11.46 -8.28
N VAL A 272 -10.82 12.53 -7.48
CA VAL A 272 -9.61 13.37 -7.37
C VAL A 272 -8.43 12.60 -6.77
N ASN A 273 -8.68 11.79 -5.74
CA ASN A 273 -7.63 10.95 -5.15
C ASN A 273 -7.13 9.89 -6.11
N LEU A 274 -8.04 9.24 -6.85
CA LEU A 274 -7.70 8.25 -7.88
C LEU A 274 -6.84 8.88 -8.97
N GLU A 275 -7.25 10.02 -9.53
CA GLU A 275 -6.50 10.74 -10.56
C GLU A 275 -5.11 11.13 -10.08
N ARG A 276 -5.01 11.64 -8.85
CA ARG A 276 -3.72 11.99 -8.26
C ARG A 276 -2.83 10.76 -8.05
N ALA A 277 -3.37 9.65 -7.52
CA ALA A 277 -2.61 8.42 -7.33
C ALA A 277 -2.06 7.89 -8.66
N ILE A 278 -2.88 7.89 -9.71
CA ILE A 278 -2.48 7.44 -11.04
C ILE A 278 -1.42 8.36 -11.64
N ARG A 279 -1.56 9.68 -11.51
CA ARG A 279 -0.56 10.63 -12.01
C ARG A 279 0.79 10.42 -11.31
N ASP A 280 0.78 10.28 -9.99
CA ASP A 280 2.01 10.09 -9.20
C ASP A 280 2.69 8.75 -9.60
N ILE A 281 1.91 7.69 -9.90
CA ILE A 281 2.43 6.42 -10.47
C ILE A 281 3.02 6.62 -11.87
N ALA A 282 2.32 7.33 -12.76
CA ALA A 282 2.79 7.56 -14.13
C ALA A 282 4.07 8.40 -14.16
N GLU A 283 4.19 9.40 -13.28
CA GLU A 283 5.42 10.18 -13.11
C GLU A 283 6.57 9.31 -12.60
N ALA A 284 6.33 8.48 -11.59
CA ALA A 284 7.31 7.50 -11.12
C ALA A 284 7.73 6.52 -12.24
N ALA A 285 6.79 6.14 -13.12
CA ALA A 285 7.07 5.31 -14.28
C ALA A 285 8.00 6.00 -15.26
N GLY A 286 7.69 7.23 -15.67
CA GLY A 286 8.56 8.01 -16.56
C GLY A 286 10.00 8.12 -16.04
N GLN A 287 10.13 8.33 -14.72
CA GLN A 287 11.44 8.51 -14.07
C GLN A 287 12.26 7.22 -13.94
N SER A 288 11.64 6.05 -13.78
CA SER A 288 12.35 4.83 -13.37
C SER A 288 12.09 3.57 -14.19
N LEU A 289 11.01 3.52 -14.98
CA LEU A 289 10.68 2.34 -15.78
C LEU A 289 11.62 2.24 -16.98
N ARG A 290 12.43 1.18 -17.03
CA ARG A 290 13.35 0.88 -18.13
C ARG A 290 13.31 -0.63 -18.41
N LEU A 291 13.47 -1.03 -19.67
CA LEU A 291 13.60 -2.45 -20.02
C LEU A 291 14.80 -3.07 -19.30
N LYS A 292 14.65 -4.28 -18.77
CA LYS A 292 15.80 -5.03 -18.28
C LYS A 292 16.57 -5.59 -19.49
N PRO A 293 17.90 -5.40 -19.55
CA PRO A 293 18.72 -6.13 -20.50
C PRO A 293 18.66 -7.63 -20.17
N CYS A 294 18.69 -8.47 -21.21
CA CYS A 294 18.74 -9.91 -21.00
C CYS A 294 20.12 -10.26 -20.43
N GLY A 295 20.20 -10.46 -19.12
CA GLY A 295 21.35 -11.09 -18.49
C GLY A 295 21.35 -12.60 -18.75
N PRO A 296 22.50 -13.28 -18.60
CA PRO A 296 22.49 -14.73 -18.48
C PRO A 296 21.59 -15.10 -17.29
N GLU A 297 20.73 -16.09 -17.50
CA GLU A 297 19.87 -16.71 -16.49
C GLU A 297 20.68 -16.91 -15.19
N PRO A 298 20.19 -16.53 -14.00
CA PRO A 298 20.89 -16.86 -12.77
C PRO A 298 21.00 -18.39 -12.74
N GLU A 299 22.22 -18.91 -12.82
CA GLU A 299 22.50 -20.32 -12.59
C GLU A 299 21.74 -20.71 -11.34
N SER A 300 20.73 -21.56 -11.54
CA SER A 300 19.99 -22.18 -10.47
C SER A 300 21.01 -22.68 -9.44
N GLU A 301 20.79 -22.29 -8.19
CA GLU A 301 21.55 -22.66 -7.00
C GLU A 301 21.34 -24.15 -6.67
N LEU A 302 21.57 -25.01 -7.66
CA LEU A 302 21.33 -26.46 -7.72
C LEU A 302 22.55 -27.21 -8.27
N ALA A 303 23.71 -26.55 -8.39
CA ALA A 303 25.00 -27.16 -8.68
C ALA A 303 25.99 -27.09 -7.49
N ARG A 304 25.47 -26.92 -6.26
CA ARG A 304 26.23 -27.15 -5.01
C ARG A 304 25.38 -27.88 -3.97
N GLN A 305 25.02 -29.12 -4.27
CA GLN A 305 24.89 -30.19 -3.26
C GLN A 305 25.48 -31.48 -3.84
#